data_AF-A0A0H5RBW8-F1
#
_entry.id   AF-A0A0H5RBW8-F1
#
_cell.length_a   1.000
_cell.length_b   1.000
_cell.length_c   1.000
_cell.angle_alpha   90.00
_cell.angle_beta   90.00
_cell.angle_gamma   90.00
#
_symmetry.space_group_name_H-M   'P 1'
#
loop_
_entity.id
_entity.type
_entity.pdbx_description
1 polymer ?
#
loop_
_entity_poly.entity_id
_entity_poly.type
_entity_poly.pdbx_seq_one_letter_code
_entity_poly.pdbx_strand_id
1 'polypeptide(L)'
;MNEIVRQQRLKMAAEDQGETARILAVASAEAEGQKIRIQAAADAEAKFLNGEGMARQRAAIINGMRDDVSHFSNVVDDVGARDVLHLIILTQYLDTLRDVAHKSSGNSMFVPHGPGSVTALSEQIRQGFEDASKRT
;
A
#
# COMPACT_ATOMS: atom_id res chain seq x y z
N MET A 1 39.60 0.57 -64.72
CA MET A 1 38.69 -0.56 -64.38
C MET A 1 38.62 -0.88 -62.87
N ASN A 2 39.64 -0.58 -62.04
CA ASN A 2 39.63 -0.95 -60.61
C ASN A 2 38.80 -0.04 -59.67
N GLU A 3 38.57 1.23 -60.04
CA GLU A 3 37.90 2.20 -59.16
C GLU A 3 36.38 2.04 -59.11
N ILE A 4 35.75 1.65 -60.22
CA ILE A 4 34.29 1.48 -60.32
C ILE A 4 33.83 0.29 -59.45
N VAL A 5 34.56 -0.82 -59.51
CA VAL A 5 34.27 -2.03 -58.70
C VAL A 5 34.49 -1.75 -57.21
N ARG A 6 35.50 -0.95 -56.86
CA ARG A 6 35.75 -0.53 -55.47
C ARG A 6 34.64 0.37 -54.93
N GLN A 7 34.19 1.35 -55.71
CA GLN A 7 33.09 2.25 -55.34
C GLN A 7 31.76 1.49 -55.17
N GLN A 8 31.46 0.52 -56.04
CA GLN A 8 30.28 -0.33 -55.89
C GLN A 8 30.32 -1.18 -54.61
N ARG A 9 31.46 -1.79 -54.27
CA ARG A 9 31.61 -2.56 -53.02
C ARG A 9 31.47 -1.68 -51.77
N LEU A 10 32.00 -0.46 -51.81
CA LEU A 10 31.85 0.50 -50.71
C LEU A 10 30.39 0.91 -50.51
N LYS A 11 29.64 1.10 -51.61
CA LYS A 11 28.22 1.44 -51.55
C LYS A 11 27.38 0.30 -50.98
N MET A 12 27.62 -0.93 -51.42
CA MET A 12 26.96 -2.13 -50.89
C MET A 12 27.26 -2.34 -49.40
N ALA A 13 28.53 -2.19 -48.98
CA ALA A 13 28.90 -2.27 -47.57
C ALA A 13 28.23 -1.17 -46.72
N ALA A 14 28.06 0.04 -47.26
CA ALA A 14 27.35 1.12 -46.58
C ALA A 14 25.84 0.88 -46.46
N GLU A 15 25.20 0.28 -47.47
CA GLU A 15 23.79 -0.14 -47.43
C GLU A 15 23.58 -1.25 -46.38
N ASP A 16 24.41 -2.30 -46.39
CA ASP A 16 24.35 -3.41 -45.41
C ASP A 16 24.55 -2.90 -43.96
N GLN A 17 25.48 -1.96 -43.75
CA GLN A 17 25.70 -1.33 -42.45
C GLN A 17 24.48 -0.50 -42.00
N GLY A 18 23.87 0.24 -42.93
CA GLY A 18 22.66 1.01 -42.64
C GLY A 18 21.46 0.14 -42.30
N GLU A 19 21.28 -0.98 -42.99
CA GLU A 19 20.23 -1.96 -42.70
C GLU A 19 20.44 -2.64 -41.34
N THR A 20 21.67 -3.09 -41.06
CA THR A 20 22.03 -3.66 -39.76
C THR A 20 21.78 -2.68 -38.62
N ALA A 21 22.16 -1.40 -38.79
CA ALA A 21 21.94 -0.36 -37.79
C ALA A 21 20.44 -0.10 -37.54
N ARG A 22 19.60 -0.14 -38.59
CA ARG A 22 18.15 -0.03 -38.44
C ARG A 22 17.55 -1.21 -37.70
N ILE A 23 17.97 -2.44 -38.03
CA ILE A 23 17.48 -3.65 -37.35
C ILE A 23 17.83 -3.61 -35.86
N LEU A 24 19.08 -3.24 -35.53
CA LEU A 24 19.51 -3.09 -34.13
C LEU A 24 18.72 -1.99 -33.40
N ALA A 25 18.46 -0.86 -34.05
CA ALA A 25 17.68 0.22 -33.46
C ALA A 25 16.24 -0.23 -33.16
N VAL A 26 15.57 -0.89 -34.11
CA VAL A 26 14.20 -1.43 -33.92
C VAL A 26 14.19 -2.49 -32.82
N ALA A 27 15.12 -3.45 -32.84
CA ALA A 27 15.21 -4.49 -31.82
C ALA A 27 15.45 -3.89 -30.41
N SER A 28 16.28 -2.86 -30.31
CA SER A 28 16.52 -2.17 -29.03
C SER A 28 15.28 -1.44 -28.52
N ALA A 29 14.55 -0.74 -29.40
CA ALA A 29 13.31 -0.05 -29.05
C ALA A 29 12.19 -1.02 -28.64
N GLU A 30 12.07 -2.16 -29.32
CA GLU A 30 11.13 -3.23 -28.94
C GLU A 30 11.46 -3.84 -27.58
N ALA A 31 12.75 -4.12 -27.33
CA ALA A 31 13.20 -4.65 -26.04
C ALA A 31 12.93 -3.67 -24.88
N GLU A 32 13.17 -2.38 -25.10
CA GLU A 32 12.88 -1.34 -24.12
C GLU A 32 11.38 -1.20 -23.87
N GLY A 33 10.56 -1.21 -24.93
CA GLY A 33 9.11 -1.22 -24.83
C GLY A 33 8.58 -2.45 -24.07
N GLN A 34 9.15 -3.63 -24.31
CA GLN A 34 8.78 -4.86 -23.61
C GLN A 34 9.16 -4.80 -22.13
N LYS A 35 10.35 -4.28 -21.81
CA LYS A 35 10.79 -4.07 -20.42
C LYS A 35 9.83 -3.16 -19.66
N ILE A 36 9.40 -2.05 -20.26
CA ILE A 36 8.45 -1.12 -19.65
C ILE A 36 7.11 -1.81 -19.37
N ARG A 37 6.60 -2.60 -20.33
CA ARG A 37 5.34 -3.34 -20.15
C ARG A 37 5.42 -4.37 -19.03
N ILE A 38 6.52 -5.12 -18.95
CA ILE A 38 6.73 -6.12 -17.89
C ILE A 38 6.78 -5.43 -16.53
N GLN A 39 7.51 -4.32 -16.42
CA GLN A 39 7.60 -3.57 -15.17
C GLN A 39 6.22 -3.02 -14.75
N ALA A 40 5.47 -2.43 -15.68
CA ALA A 40 4.14 -1.91 -15.40
C ALA A 40 3.16 -3.01 -14.97
N ALA A 41 3.22 -4.19 -15.60
CA ALA A 41 2.42 -5.34 -15.21
C ALA A 41 2.81 -5.87 -13.83
N ALA A 42 4.10 -5.95 -13.52
CA ALA A 42 4.60 -6.38 -12.21
C ALA A 42 4.17 -5.41 -11.10
N ASP A 43 4.26 -4.10 -11.34
CA ASP A 43 3.84 -3.08 -10.37
C ASP A 43 2.32 -3.11 -10.13
N ALA A 44 1.53 -3.39 -11.16
CA ALA A 44 0.08 -3.55 -11.04
C ALA A 44 -0.27 -4.79 -10.21
N GLU A 45 0.36 -5.93 -10.50
CA GLU A 45 0.16 -7.19 -9.78
C GLU A 45 0.58 -7.06 -8.30
N ALA A 46 1.72 -6.41 -8.03
CA ALA A 46 2.19 -6.17 -6.68
C ALA A 46 1.19 -5.34 -5.86
N LYS A 47 0.60 -4.30 -6.45
CA LYS A 47 -0.45 -3.50 -5.80
C LYS A 47 -1.72 -4.30 -5.57
N PHE A 48 -2.11 -5.13 -6.54
CA PHE A 48 -3.26 -6.01 -6.41
C PHE A 48 -3.10 -7.00 -5.25
N LEU A 49 -1.99 -7.72 -5.22
CA LEU A 49 -1.66 -8.67 -4.15
C LEU A 49 -1.54 -7.98 -2.79
N ASN A 50 -0.98 -6.77 -2.74
CA ASN A 50 -0.93 -5.98 -1.50
C ASN A 50 -2.34 -5.63 -1.00
N GLY A 51 -3.21 -5.15 -1.88
CA GLY A 51 -4.59 -4.84 -1.56
C GLY A 51 -5.38 -6.07 -1.10
N GLU A 52 -5.20 -7.19 -1.78
CA GLU A 52 -5.82 -8.48 -1.41
C GLU A 52 -5.32 -8.97 -0.04
N GLY A 53 -4.01 -8.89 0.20
CA GLY A 53 -3.39 -9.22 1.48
C GLY A 53 -3.93 -8.35 2.63
N MET A 54 -4.03 -7.03 2.40
CA MET A 54 -4.61 -6.11 3.37
C MET A 54 -6.09 -6.41 3.65
N ALA A 55 -6.87 -6.74 2.62
CA ALA A 55 -8.28 -7.09 2.77
C ALA A 55 -8.45 -8.39 3.59
N ARG A 56 -7.64 -9.42 3.28
CA ARG A 56 -7.60 -10.67 4.05
C ARG A 56 -7.19 -10.43 5.50
N GLN A 57 -6.17 -9.62 5.73
CA GLN A 57 -5.73 -9.26 7.08
C GLN A 57 -6.85 -8.56 7.85
N ARG A 58 -7.54 -7.58 7.24
CA ARG A 58 -8.68 -6.90 7.86
C ARG A 58 -9.82 -7.86 8.21
N ALA A 59 -10.16 -8.78 7.32
CA ALA A 59 -11.18 -9.79 7.58
C ALA A 59 -10.79 -10.71 8.74
N ALA A 60 -9.52 -11.16 8.80
CA ALA A 60 -9.02 -11.96 9.91
C ALA A 60 -9.07 -11.21 11.24
N ILE A 61 -8.72 -9.91 11.24
CA ILE A 61 -8.82 -9.05 12.43
C ILE A 61 -10.27 -8.94 12.91
N ILE A 62 -11.21 -8.64 12.00
CA ILE A 62 -12.64 -8.49 12.36
C ILE A 62 -13.20 -9.81 12.91
N ASN A 63 -12.86 -10.94 12.29
CA ASN A 63 -13.30 -12.24 12.78
C ASN A 63 -12.70 -12.55 14.16
N GLY A 64 -11.40 -12.28 14.36
CA GLY A 64 -10.76 -12.41 15.68
C GLY A 64 -11.43 -11.55 16.74
N MET A 65 -11.71 -10.27 16.43
CA MET A 65 -12.42 -9.36 17.34
C MET A 65 -13.84 -9.85 17.68
N ARG A 66 -14.54 -10.48 16.72
CA ARG A 66 -15.86 -11.07 16.96
C ARG A 66 -15.76 -12.23 17.94
N ASP A 67 -14.77 -13.10 17.75
CA ASP A 67 -14.53 -14.24 18.62
C ASP A 67 -14.12 -13.78 20.03
N ASP A 68 -13.26 -12.75 20.12
CA ASP A 68 -12.85 -12.12 21.38
C ASP A 68 -14.06 -11.56 22.15
N VAL A 69 -14.95 -10.82 21.47
CA VAL A 69 -16.17 -10.28 22.08
C VAL A 69 -17.10 -11.41 22.55
N SER A 70 -17.29 -12.45 21.73
CA SER A 70 -18.13 -13.59 22.09
C SER A 70 -17.56 -14.37 23.27
N HIS A 71 -16.24 -14.53 23.35
CA HIS A 71 -15.58 -15.22 24.45
C HIS A 71 -15.68 -14.42 25.75
N PHE A 72 -15.45 -13.11 25.69
CA PHE A 72 -15.50 -12.24 26.87
C PHE A 72 -16.91 -12.17 27.48
N SER A 73 -17.94 -12.09 26.64
CA SER A 73 -19.35 -12.12 27.07
C SER A 73 -19.78 -13.42 27.75
N ASN A 74 -19.05 -14.53 27.53
CA ASN A 74 -19.34 -15.82 28.16
C ASN A 74 -18.59 -16.03 29.48
N VAL A 75 -17.53 -15.24 29.74
CA VAL A 75 -16.64 -15.39 30.90
C VAL A 75 -16.97 -14.38 32.01
N VAL A 76 -17.50 -13.22 31.65
CA VAL A 76 -17.80 -12.15 32.60
C VAL A 76 -19.27 -11.76 32.49
N ASP A 77 -20.04 -12.10 33.52
CA ASP A 77 -21.39 -11.58 33.69
C ASP A 77 -21.31 -10.06 33.88
N ASP A 78 -22.17 -9.31 33.18
CA ASP A 78 -22.30 -7.84 33.24
C ASP A 78 -21.35 -7.00 32.35
N VAL A 79 -20.61 -7.61 31.41
CA VAL A 79 -19.83 -6.87 30.39
C VAL A 79 -20.46 -7.01 29.01
N GLY A 80 -20.94 -5.90 28.45
CA GLY A 80 -21.54 -5.89 27.11
C GLY A 80 -20.50 -5.83 25.99
N ALA A 81 -20.89 -6.24 24.79
CA ALA A 81 -20.04 -6.14 23.60
C ALA A 81 -19.48 -4.71 23.36
N ARG A 82 -20.25 -3.69 23.76
CA ARG A 82 -19.85 -2.28 23.67
C ARG A 82 -18.64 -1.93 24.55
N ASP A 83 -18.54 -2.50 25.73
CA ASP A 83 -17.46 -2.21 26.68
C ASP A 83 -16.15 -2.86 26.23
N VAL A 84 -16.22 -4.06 25.65
CA VAL A 84 -15.08 -4.75 25.03
C VAL A 84 -14.56 -3.93 23.84
N LEU A 85 -15.45 -3.44 22.97
CA LEU A 85 -15.10 -2.56 21.86
C LEU A 85 -14.42 -1.25 22.34
N HIS A 86 -14.92 -0.63 23.41
CA HIS A 86 -14.28 0.56 23.99
C HIS A 86 -12.87 0.27 24.52
N LEU A 87 -12.67 -0.87 25.20
CA LEU A 87 -11.36 -1.28 25.69
C LEU A 87 -10.37 -1.49 24.52
N ILE A 88 -10.80 -2.15 23.44
CA ILE A 88 -9.99 -2.38 22.24
C ILE A 88 -9.60 -1.04 21.57
N ILE A 89 -10.53 -0.09 21.48
CA ILE A 89 -10.24 1.25 20.91
C ILE A 89 -9.21 1.99 21.77
N LEU A 90 -9.32 1.89 23.11
CA LEU A 90 -8.36 2.50 24.02
C LEU A 90 -6.97 1.88 23.88
N THR A 91 -6.86 0.55 23.80
CA THR A 91 -5.57 -0.12 23.57
C THR A 91 -4.99 0.25 22.22
N GLN A 92 -5.82 0.33 21.16
CA GLN A 92 -5.36 0.73 19.83
C GLN A 92 -4.85 2.17 19.82
N TYR A 93 -5.50 3.08 20.55
CA TYR A 93 -5.02 4.45 20.74
C TYR A 93 -3.64 4.46 21.41
N LEU A 94 -3.44 3.70 22.48
CA LEU A 94 -2.14 3.60 23.16
C LEU A 94 -1.06 2.99 22.26
N ASP A 95 -1.38 1.96 21.48
CA ASP A 95 -0.47 1.37 20.51
C ASP A 95 -0.07 2.36 19.41
N THR A 96 -1.01 3.18 18.93
CA THR A 96 -0.67 4.24 17.95
C THR A 96 0.24 5.30 18.55
N LEU A 97 0.04 5.69 19.81
CA LEU A 97 0.93 6.60 20.51
C LEU A 97 2.33 6.00 20.67
N ARG A 98 2.41 4.71 21.00
CA ARG A 98 3.69 3.98 21.09
C ARG A 98 4.40 3.93 19.73
N ASP A 99 3.68 3.62 18.66
CA ASP A 99 4.24 3.54 17.31
C ASP A 99 4.77 4.89 16.82
N VAL A 100 4.02 5.98 17.08
CA VAL A 100 4.44 7.35 16.78
C VAL A 100 5.66 7.73 17.61
N ALA A 101 5.68 7.39 18.90
CA ALA A 101 6.82 7.64 19.77
C ALA A 101 8.09 6.88 19.31
N HIS A 102 7.96 5.65 18.81
CA HIS A 102 9.09 4.86 18.33
C HIS A 102 9.57 5.26 16.93
N LYS A 103 8.68 5.74 16.05
CA LYS A 103 9.03 6.17 14.68
C LYS A 103 9.49 7.64 14.60
N SER A 104 9.24 8.42 15.65
CA SER A 104 9.57 9.85 15.70
C SER A 104 11.01 10.09 16.18
N SER A 105 11.94 10.33 15.26
CA SER A 105 13.23 10.96 15.58
C SER A 105 13.15 12.49 15.40
N GLY A 106 12.10 13.16 15.91
CA GLY A 106 12.02 14.63 15.84
C GLY A 106 10.66 15.30 16.02
N ASN A 107 9.54 14.57 16.05
CA ASN A 107 8.21 15.13 16.28
C ASN A 107 7.81 15.02 17.76
N SER A 108 7.52 16.16 18.39
CA SER A 108 6.88 16.25 19.71
C SER A 108 5.36 16.32 19.53
N MET A 109 4.63 15.37 20.13
CA MET A 109 3.17 15.34 20.14
C MET A 109 2.66 15.74 21.54
N PHE A 110 1.94 16.86 21.63
CA PHE A 110 1.26 17.26 22.87
C PHE A 110 -0.08 16.54 22.98
N VAL A 111 -0.14 15.55 23.86
CA VAL A 111 -1.37 14.84 24.20
C VAL A 111 -1.95 15.45 25.48
N PRO A 112 -3.15 16.05 25.46
CA PRO A 112 -3.81 16.50 26.68
C PRO A 112 -4.12 15.29 27.57
N HIS A 113 -3.49 15.24 28.74
CA HIS A 113 -3.61 14.15 29.72
C HIS A 113 -4.29 14.69 30.98
N GLY A 114 -5.58 14.40 31.13
CA GLY A 114 -6.35 14.68 32.33
C GLY A 114 -7.54 13.73 32.41
N PRO A 115 -8.16 13.53 33.58
CA PRO A 115 -9.31 12.63 33.73
C PRO A 115 -10.46 12.93 32.75
N GLY A 116 -10.65 14.22 32.40
CA GLY A 116 -11.62 14.65 31.41
C GLY A 116 -11.20 14.47 29.94
N SER A 117 -9.91 14.26 29.65
CA SER A 117 -9.44 14.14 28.27
C SER A 117 -9.72 12.76 27.67
N VAL A 118 -9.74 11.70 28.49
CA VAL A 118 -10.14 10.36 28.05
C VAL A 118 -11.65 10.32 27.75
N THR A 119 -12.47 10.95 28.60
CA THR A 119 -13.91 11.07 28.37
C THR A 119 -14.20 11.91 27.13
N ALA A 120 -13.49 13.03 26.95
CA ALA A 120 -13.61 13.86 25.75
C ALA A 120 -13.17 13.13 24.47
N LEU A 121 -12.10 12.34 24.52
CA LEU A 121 -11.64 11.53 23.40
C LEU A 121 -12.67 10.45 23.03
N SER A 122 -13.22 9.74 24.03
CA SER A 122 -14.26 8.74 23.84
C SER A 122 -15.53 9.36 23.22
N GLU A 123 -15.94 10.52 23.71
CA GLU A 123 -17.10 11.25 23.20
C GLU A 123 -16.89 11.77 21.77
N GLN A 124 -15.67 12.25 21.45
CA GLN A 124 -15.30 12.67 20.09
C GLN A 124 -15.28 11.50 19.11
N ILE A 125 -14.74 10.35 19.52
CA ILE A 125 -14.77 9.12 18.71
C ILE A 125 -16.21 8.70 18.45
N ARG A 126 -17.06 8.69 19.49
CA ARG A 126 -18.50 8.35 19.39
C ARG A 126 -19.23 9.29 18.43
N GLN A 127 -19.06 10.60 18.58
CA GLN A 127 -19.66 11.60 17.68
C GLN A 127 -19.20 11.41 16.23
N GLY A 128 -17.91 11.11 16.02
CA GLY A 128 -17.38 10.83 14.68
C GLY A 128 -18.07 9.65 14.01
N PHE A 129 -18.36 8.57 14.75
CA PHE A 129 -19.13 7.43 14.24
C PHE A 129 -20.60 7.78 13.94
N GLU A 130 -21.26 8.55 14.81
CA GLU A 130 -22.65 8.96 14.62
C GLU A 130 -22.83 9.90 13.43
N ASP A 131 -21.90 10.84 13.22
CA ASP A 131 -21.96 11.77 12.10
C ASP A 131 -21.59 11.11 10.77
N ALA A 132 -20.72 10.09 10.79
CA ALA A 132 -20.47 9.25 9.62
C ALA A 132 -21.71 8.42 9.25
N SER A 133 -22.42 7.88 10.24
CA SER A 133 -23.67 7.12 10.02
C SER A 133 -24.81 7.97 9.47
N LYS A 134 -24.86 9.27 9.77
CA LYS A 134 -25.89 10.20 9.24
C LYS A 134 -25.63 10.65 7.80
N ARG A 135 -24.43 10.42 7.27
CA ARG A 135 -24.02 10.83 5.90
C ARG A 135 -24.19 9.71 4.86
N THR A 136 -24.73 8.57 5.26
CA THR A 136 -25.06 7.43 4.37
C THR A 136 -26.57 7.24 4.36
#